data_AF-A0A382EBQ1-F1
#
_entry.id   AF-A0A382EBQ1-F1
#
_cell.length_a   1.000
_cell.length_b   1.000
_cell.length_c   1.000
_cell.angle_alpha   90.00
_cell.angle_beta   90.00
_cell.angle_gamma   90.00
#
_symmetry.space_group_name_H-M   'P 1'
#
loop_
_entity.id
_entity.type
_entity.pdbx_description
1 polymer ?
#
loop_
_entity_poly.entity_id
_entity_poly.type
_entity_poly.pdbx_seq_one_letter_code
_entity_poly.pdbx_strand_id
1 'polypeptide(L)' 'STDTERIRHGFRICVTRHSKPNEEAAFRKLLQRAKQFYAANTTEANAYNGSTQASAWSAVARIMLNMDEFLTRE' A
#
# COMPACT_ATOMS: atom_id res chain seq x y z
N SER A 1 -3.42 15.40 -1.71
CA SER A 1 -3.48 14.12 -2.46
C SER A 1 -4.40 13.14 -1.74
N THR A 2 -5.38 12.58 -2.43
CA THR A 2 -6.26 11.51 -1.91
C THR A 2 -5.54 10.17 -1.84
N ASP A 3 -6.05 9.21 -1.06
CA ASP A 3 -5.50 7.85 -1.02
C ASP A 3 -5.47 7.21 -2.42
N THR A 4 -6.52 7.42 -3.23
CA THR A 4 -6.61 6.90 -4.61
C THR A 4 -5.52 7.48 -5.51
N GLU A 5 -5.26 8.79 -5.42
CA GLU A 5 -4.20 9.44 -6.21
C GLU A 5 -2.81 8.88 -5.86
N ARG A 6 -2.56 8.65 -4.57
CA ARG A 6 -1.31 8.05 -4.09
C ARG A 6 -1.17 6.60 -4.56
N ILE A 7 -2.25 5.82 -4.53
CA ILE A 7 -2.24 4.44 -5.08
C ILE A 7 -1.92 4.46 -6.57
N ARG A 8 -2.59 5.30 -7.36
CA ARG A 8 -2.32 5.45 -8.80
C ARG A 8 -0.88 5.85 -9.08
N HIS A 9 -0.33 6.75 -8.26
CA HIS A 9 1.06 7.14 -8.36
C HIS A 9 2.01 5.98 -8.03
N GLY A 10 1.75 5.24 -6.96
CA GLY A 10 2.48 4.03 -6.56
C GLY A 10 2.55 3.00 -7.69
N PHE A 11 1.43 2.75 -8.39
CA PHE A 11 1.42 1.86 -9.55
C PHE A 11 2.38 2.31 -10.67
N ARG A 12 2.41 3.61 -10.98
CA ARG A 12 3.30 4.13 -12.02
C ARG A 12 4.78 3.98 -11.67
N ILE A 13 5.13 4.13 -10.40
CA ILE A 13 6.54 4.11 -9.96
C ILE A 13 7.04 2.71 -9.55
N CYS A 14 6.16 1.83 -9.07
CA CYS A 14 6.52 0.48 -8.63
C CYS A 14 6.29 -0.60 -9.70
N VAL A 15 5.32 -0.40 -10.59
CA VAL A 15 4.86 -1.42 -11.55
C VAL A 15 4.93 -0.91 -13.00
N THR A 16 5.40 0.33 -13.21
CA THR A 16 5.58 0.94 -14.54
C THR A 16 4.33 1.02 -15.43
N ARG A 17 3.13 0.93 -14.85
CA ARG A 17 1.85 1.03 -15.56
C ARG A 17 0.76 1.72 -14.75
N HIS A 18 -0.35 2.06 -15.41
CA HIS A 18 -1.56 2.51 -14.71
C HIS A 18 -2.24 1.35 -13.96
N SER A 19 -2.83 1.66 -12.81
CA SER A 19 -3.72 0.77 -12.08
C SER A 19 -5.03 0.56 -12.84
N LYS A 20 -5.58 -0.65 -12.74
CA LYS A 20 -6.95 -0.97 -13.16
C LYS A 20 -7.92 -0.67 -12.02
N PRO A 21 -9.23 -0.42 -12.29
CA PRO A 21 -10.20 -0.09 -11.23
C PRO A 21 -10.33 -1.13 -10.11
N ASN A 22 -10.21 -2.42 -10.43
CA ASN A 22 -10.23 -3.51 -9.45
C ASN A 22 -8.98 -3.50 -8.55
N GLU A 23 -7.82 -3.19 -9.11
CA GLU A 23 -6.57 -3.03 -8.37
C GLU A 23 -6.64 -1.82 -7.42
N GLU A 24 -7.17 -0.69 -7.88
CA GLU A 24 -7.40 0.48 -7.03
C GLU A 24 -8.33 0.16 -5.85
N ALA A 25 -9.39 -0.61 -6.10
CA ALA A 25 -10.29 -1.07 -5.03
C ALA A 25 -9.58 -2.01 -4.03
N ALA A 26 -8.79 -2.96 -4.53
CA ALA A 26 -8.04 -3.89 -3.69
C ALA A 26 -7.01 -3.17 -2.81
N PHE A 27 -6.23 -2.25 -3.38
CA PHE A 27 -5.22 -1.47 -2.66
C PHE A 27 -5.83 -0.47 -1.67
N ARG A 28 -7.00 0.12 -1.97
CA ARG A 28 -7.74 0.93 -0.98
C ARG A 28 -8.19 0.09 0.22
N LYS A 29 -8.72 -1.10 -0.03
CA LYS A 29 -9.14 -2.03 1.03
C LYS A 29 -7.95 -2.49 1.88
N LEU A 30 -6.81 -2.78 1.24
CA LEU A 30 -5.55 -3.08 1.92
C LEU A 30 -5.09 -1.91 2.80
N LEU A 31 -5.07 -0.68 2.26
CA LEU A 31 -4.69 0.51 3.01
C LEU A 31 -5.61 0.75 4.20
N GLN A 32 -6.92 0.58 4.04
CA GLN A 32 -7.89 0.73 5.13
C GLN A 32 -7.61 -0.25 6.27
N ARG A 33 -7.35 -1.53 5.94
CA ARG A 33 -6.99 -2.55 6.93
C ARG A 33 -5.67 -2.23 7.61
N ALA A 34 -4.66 -1.79 6.87
CA ALA A 34 -3.37 -1.40 7.43
C ALA A 34 -3.51 -0.19 8.37
N LYS A 35 -4.30 0.82 8.00
CA LYS A 35 -4.62 1.97 8.87
C LYS A 35 -5.30 1.52 10.16
N GLN A 36 -6.30 0.63 10.08
CA GLN A 36 -6.98 0.08 11.25
C GLN A 36 -6.02 -0.71 12.16
N PHE A 37 -5.20 -1.56 11.57
CA PHE A 37 -4.20 -2.34 12.30
C PHE A 37 -3.23 -1.43 13.05
N TYR A 38 -2.58 -0.48 12.37
CA TYR A 38 -1.59 0.38 13.03
C TYR A 38 -2.21 1.43 13.96
N ALA A 39 -3.49 1.80 13.77
CA ALA A 39 -4.21 2.62 14.74
C ALA A 39 -4.45 1.88 16.07
N ALA A 40 -4.65 0.56 16.01
CA ALA A 40 -4.79 -0.28 17.21
C ALA A 40 -3.43 -0.71 17.81
N ASN A 41 -2.32 -0.52 17.09
CA ASN A 41 -0.97 -0.97 17.44
C ASN A 41 0.04 0.17 17.25
N THR A 42 -0.13 1.26 18.01
CA THR A 42 0.62 2.50 17.82
C THR A 42 2.10 2.37 18.19
N THR A 43 2.44 1.55 19.19
CA THR A 43 3.82 1.25 19.57
C THR A 43 4.57 0.59 18.42
N GLU A 44 3.98 -0.43 17.82
CA GLU A 44 4.50 -1.17 16.68
C GLU A 44 4.58 -0.27 15.44
N ALA A 45 3.57 0.58 15.24
CA ALA A 45 3.56 1.54 14.14
C ALA A 45 4.72 2.55 14.25
N ASN A 46 4.98 3.05 15.45
CA ASN A 46 6.06 3.99 15.70
C ASN A 46 7.43 3.31 15.54
N ALA A 47 7.58 2.08 16.04
CA ALA A 47 8.80 1.30 15.86
C ALA A 47 9.07 0.95 14.38
N TYR A 48 8.01 0.66 13.60
CA TYR A 48 8.15 0.26 12.21
C TYR A 48 8.46 1.43 11.27
N ASN A 49 7.75 2.55 11.39
CA ASN A 49 7.91 3.68 10.44
C ASN A 49 7.59 5.06 11.03
N GLY A 50 7.67 5.22 12.36
CA GLY A 50 7.53 6.50 13.07
C GLY A 50 6.11 7.07 13.17
N SER A 51 5.12 6.48 12.50
CA SER A 51 3.70 6.82 12.68
C SER A 51 2.78 5.75 12.11
N THR A 52 1.52 5.74 12.56
CA THR A 52 0.46 4.86 12.03
C THR A 52 0.25 5.04 10.53
N GLN A 53 0.28 6.29 10.04
CA GLN A 53 0.07 6.61 8.64
C GLN A 53 1.25 6.13 7.77
N ALA A 54 2.48 6.43 8.18
CA ALA A 54 3.66 6.01 7.44
C ALA A 54 3.79 4.48 7.42
N SER A 55 3.48 3.81 8.53
CA SER A 55 3.51 2.35 8.62
C SER A 55 2.48 1.68 7.71
N ALA A 56 1.25 2.21 7.65
CA ALA A 56 0.22 1.71 6.76
C ALA A 56 0.60 1.85 5.28
N TRP A 57 1.17 3.00 4.89
CA TRP A 57 1.64 3.21 3.52
C TRP A 57 2.85 2.35 3.16
N SER A 58 3.78 2.10 4.09
CA SER A 58 4.90 1.20 3.87
C SER A 58 4.46 -0.25 3.62
N ALA A 59 3.45 -0.73 4.35
CA ALA A 59 2.87 -2.05 4.09
C ALA A 59 2.28 -2.15 2.67
N VAL A 60 1.55 -1.11 2.24
CA VAL A 60 0.99 -1.02 0.88
C VAL A 60 2.08 -0.97 -0.20
N ALA A 61 3.09 -0.13 0.00
CA ALA A 61 4.19 0.04 -0.96
C ALA A 61 4.99 -1.26 -1.15
N ARG A 62 5.25 -2.00 -0.07
CA ARG A 62 5.89 -3.33 -0.14
C ARG A 62 5.10 -4.30 -1.02
N ILE A 63 3.78 -4.32 -0.93
CA ILE A 63 2.96 -5.19 -1.78
C ILE A 63 3.03 -4.75 -3.24
N MET A 64 3.02 -3.44 -3.53
CA MET A 64 3.20 -2.94 -4.90
C MET A 64 4.56 -3.33 -5.48
N LEU A 65 5.63 -3.21 -4.71
CA LEU A 65 7.00 -3.56 -5.14
C LEU A 65 7.18 -5.06 -5.43
N ASN A 66 6.44 -5.93 -4.72
CA ASN A 66 6.48 -7.38 -4.95
C ASN A 66 5.46 -7.85 -6.01
N MET A 67 4.66 -6.95 -6.59
CA MET A 67 3.58 -7.35 -7.50
C MET A 67 4.11 -7.86 -8.85
N ASP A 68 5.31 -7.45 -9.25
CA ASP A 68 6.00 -7.99 -10.42
C ASP A 68 6.44 -9.45 -10.20
N GLU A 69 6.87 -9.79 -8.98
CA GLU A 69 7.33 -11.14 -8.60
C GLU A 69 6.21 -12.20 -8.60
N PHE A 70 4.96 -11.77 -8.42
CA PHE A 70 3.78 -12.65 -8.51
C PHE A 70 3.26 -12.84 -9.94
N LEU A 71 3.62 -11.96 -10.88
CA LEU A 71 3.18 -12.06 -12.28
C LEU A 71 4.06 -12.98 -13.13
N THR A 72 5.32 -13.21 -12.74
CA THR A 72 6.27 -14.05 -13.50
C THR A 72 6.27 -15.52 -13.10
N ARG A 73 5.38 -15.93 -12.19
CA ARG A 73 5.23 -17.33 -11.76
C ARG A 73 3.99 -17.95 -12.43
N GLU A 74 4.03 -18.11 -13.75
CA GLU A 74 3.12 -18.97 -14.52
C GLU A 74 3.91 -19.73 -15.59
#